data_AF-A0A352EDJ6-F1
#
_entry.id   AF-A0A352EDJ6-F1
#
_cell.length_a   1.000
_cell.length_b   1.000
_cell.length_c   1.000
_cell.angle_alpha   90.00
_cell.angle_beta   90.00
_cell.angle_gamma   90.00
#
_symmetry.space_group_name_H-M   'P 1'
#
loop_
_entity.id
_entity.type
_entity.pdbx_description
1 polymer ?
#
loop_
_entity_poly.entity_id
_entity_poly.type
_entity_poly.pdbx_seq_one_letter_code
_entity_poly.pdbx_strand_id
1 'polypeptide(L)' 'AAINKWIKTVGGSNDVIHGLRHSFRDRLRAVEALTDMIDQLGGWALKSVGQGYGDGYPIEVMSRTMGSISR' A
#
# COMPACT_ATOMS: atom_id res chain seq x y z
N ALA A 1 -16.77 12.84 -3.32
CA ALA A 1 -15.41 12.34 -3.63
C ALA A 1 -15.33 11.93 -5.10
N ALA A 2 -14.63 12.69 -5.94
CA ALA A 2 -14.57 12.46 -7.39
C ALA A 2 -13.90 11.11 -7.76
N ILE A 3 -12.82 10.75 -7.06
CA ILE A 3 -12.10 9.48 -7.30
C ILE A 3 -13.00 8.26 -7.03
N ASN A 4 -13.80 8.29 -5.96
CA ASN A 4 -14.72 7.19 -5.64
C ASN A 4 -15.78 6.98 -6.73
N LYS A 5 -16.23 8.07 -7.37
CA LYS A 5 -17.14 8.00 -8.52
C LYS A 5 -16.42 7.45 -9.75
N TRP A 6 -15.19 7.88 -10.01
CA TRP A 6 -14.36 7.38 -11.11
C TRP A 6 -14.02 5.90 -10.99
N ILE A 7 -13.63 5.40 -9.81
CA ILE A 7 -13.34 3.97 -9.58
C ILE A 7 -14.52 3.08 -10.00
N LYS A 8 -15.74 3.50 -9.64
CA LYS A 8 -16.96 2.78 -9.99
C LYS A 8 -17.22 2.71 -11.50
N THR A 9 -16.62 3.61 -12.30
CA THR A 9 -16.73 3.57 -13.75
C THR A 9 -15.76 2.59 -14.41
N VAL A 10 -14.65 2.23 -13.74
CA VAL A 10 -13.58 1.41 -14.32
C VAL A 10 -13.50 -0.01 -13.74
N GLY A 11 -13.88 -0.22 -12.48
CA GLY A 11 -13.78 -1.53 -11.82
C GLY A 11 -15.14 -2.22 -11.62
N GLY A 12 -16.12 -1.48 -11.11
CA GLY A 12 -17.46 -1.99 -10.84
C GLY A 12 -18.13 -1.25 -9.69
N SER A 13 -19.43 -1.47 -9.49
CA SER A 13 -20.19 -0.76 -8.44
C SER A 13 -19.72 -1.05 -7.02
N ASN A 14 -19.10 -2.22 -6.82
CA ASN A 14 -18.57 -2.69 -5.53
C ASN A 14 -17.16 -2.16 -5.25
N ASP A 15 -16.47 -1.64 -6.26
CA ASP A 15 -15.14 -1.10 -6.10
C ASP A 15 -15.20 0.30 -5.50
N VAL A 16 -14.52 0.45 -4.38
CA VAL A 16 -14.47 1.70 -3.62
C VAL A 16 -13.03 2.10 -3.36
N ILE A 17 -12.84 3.38 -3.06
CA ILE A 17 -11.56 4.03 -2.78
C ILE A 17 -10.70 3.25 -1.78
N HIS A 18 -11.32 2.53 -0.84
CA HIS A 18 -10.59 1.78 0.16
C HIS A 18 -9.79 0.62 -0.45
N GLY A 19 -10.38 -0.14 -1.38
CA GLY A 19 -9.68 -1.22 -2.10
C GLY A 19 -8.52 -0.66 -2.93
N LEU A 20 -8.75 0.45 -3.64
CA LEU A 20 -7.68 1.12 -4.40
C LEU A 20 -6.51 1.53 -3.48
N ARG A 21 -6.81 2.09 -2.30
CA ARG A 21 -5.76 2.53 -1.36
C ARG A 21 -4.94 1.37 -0.81
N HIS A 22 -5.54 0.20 -0.57
CA HIS A 22 -4.82 -1.02 -0.19
C HIS A 22 -3.87 -1.45 -1.32
N SER A 23 -4.42 -1.64 -2.52
CA SER A 23 -3.63 -2.09 -3.68
C SER A 23 -2.50 -1.11 -4.04
N PHE A 24 -2.74 0.19 -3.92
CA PHE A 24 -1.73 1.20 -4.17
C PHE A 24 -0.52 1.05 -3.22
N ARG A 25 -0.80 0.83 -1.92
CA ARG A 25 0.26 0.66 -0.92
C ARG A 25 1.06 -0.61 -1.14
N ASP A 26 0.38 -1.74 -1.35
CA ASP A 26 1.04 -3.04 -1.49
C ASP A 26 1.92 -3.10 -2.73
N ARG A 27 1.47 -2.53 -3.84
CA ARG A 27 2.29 -2.45 -5.07
C ARG A 27 3.58 -1.66 -4.85
N LEU A 28 3.54 -0.59 -4.05
CA LEU A 28 4.74 0.16 -3.71
C LEU A 28 5.64 -0.57 -2.71
N ARG A 29 5.07 -1.29 -1.73
CA ARG A 29 5.85 -2.16 -0.83
C ARG A 29 6.54 -3.31 -1.57
N ALA A 30 5.87 -3.89 -2.57
CA ALA A 30 6.41 -4.99 -3.37
C ALA A 30 7.68 -4.60 -4.14
N VAL A 31 7.83 -3.31 -4.49
CA VAL A 31 9.05 -2.76 -5.10
C VAL A 31 10.00 -2.12 -4.08
N GLU A 32 9.77 -2.37 -2.78
CA GLU A 32 10.60 -1.88 -1.68
C GLU A 32 10.74 -0.35 -1.64
N ALA A 33 9.71 0.38 -2.09
CA ALA A 33 9.68 1.83 -1.98
C ALA A 33 9.75 2.28 -0.51
N LEU A 34 10.43 3.41 -0.26
CA LEU A 34 10.55 3.98 1.07
C LEU A 34 9.18 4.32 1.66
N THR A 35 8.96 3.95 2.93
CA THR A 35 7.64 4.05 3.57
C THR A 35 7.15 5.50 3.68
N ASP A 36 8.06 6.45 3.92
CA ASP A 36 7.74 7.88 3.94
C ASP A 36 7.29 8.39 2.55
N MET A 37 7.94 7.91 1.47
CA MET A 37 7.53 8.21 0.10
C MET A 37 6.15 7.62 -0.21
N ILE A 38 5.88 6.39 0.21
CA ILE A 38 4.55 5.76 0.10
C ILE A 38 3.50 6.59 0.83
N ASP A 39 3.81 7.02 2.06
CA ASP A 39 2.91 7.83 2.89
C ASP A 39 2.60 9.18 2.24
N GLN A 40 3.61 9.87 1.69
CA GLN A 40 3.42 11.12 0.95
C GLN A 40 2.55 10.94 -0.30
N LEU A 41 2.84 9.92 -1.13
CA LEU A 41 2.11 9.69 -2.38
C LEU A 41 0.64 9.31 -2.14
N GLY A 42 0.33 8.57 -1.08
CA GLY A 42 -1.05 8.20 -0.75
C GLY A 42 -1.77 9.16 0.21
N GLY A 43 -1.11 10.25 0.62
CA GLY A 43 -1.65 11.22 1.57
C GLY A 43 -1.93 10.63 2.95
N TRP A 44 -1.07 9.74 3.43
CA TRP A 44 -1.14 9.17 4.77
C TRP A 44 -0.27 9.97 5.74
N ALA A 45 -0.79 10.19 6.96
CA ALA A 45 0.01 10.74 8.04
C ALA A 45 0.98 9.67 8.60
N LEU A 46 2.06 10.14 9.23
CA LEU A 46 3.02 9.28 9.92
C LEU A 46 2.30 8.47 11.01
N LYS A 47 2.58 7.17 11.10
CA LYS A 47 1.92 6.23 12.04
C LYS A 47 0.39 6.19 11.92
N SER A 48 -0.14 6.31 10.70
CA SER A 48 -1.58 6.22 10.45
C SER A 48 -2.04 4.79 10.15
N VAL A 49 -3.36 4.61 10.08
CA VAL A 49 -4.03 3.37 9.65
C VAL A 49 -3.50 2.81 8.33
N GLY A 50 -2.89 3.65 7.48
CA GLY A 50 -2.25 3.23 6.23
C GLY A 50 -1.17 2.18 6.44
N GLN A 51 -0.46 2.18 7.57
CA GLN A 51 0.58 1.17 7.83
C GLN A 51 0.03 -0.26 7.93
N GLY A 52 -1.24 -0.43 8.32
CA GLY A 52 -1.92 -1.73 8.38
C GLY A 52 -2.72 -2.07 7.13
N TYR A 53 -2.64 -1.27 6.07
CA TYR A 53 -3.37 -1.52 4.82
C TYR A 53 -2.70 -2.62 4.02
N GLY A 54 -3.50 -3.43 3.32
CA GLY A 54 -3.03 -4.45 2.40
C GLY A 54 -2.43 -5.71 3.03
N ASP A 55 -1.75 -6.53 2.24
CA ASP A 55 -1.14 -7.81 2.66
C ASP A 55 0.24 -7.62 3.33
N GLY A 56 0.81 -6.41 3.25
CA GLY A 56 2.11 -6.10 3.84
C GLY A 56 3.27 -6.30 2.87
N TYR A 57 4.46 -6.62 3.41
CA TYR A 57 5.65 -6.89 2.60
C TYR A 57 5.62 -8.34 2.08
N PRO A 58 6.12 -8.61 0.86
CA PRO A 58 6.30 -9.97 0.38
C PRO A 58 7.21 -10.79 1.31
N ILE A 59 6.92 -12.07 1.47
CA ILE A 59 7.68 -12.98 2.35
C ILE A 59 9.18 -13.02 1.98
N GLU A 60 9.48 -12.93 0.69
CA GLU A 60 10.85 -12.91 0.15
C GLU A 60 11.64 -11.69 0.65
N VAL A 61 10.99 -10.51 0.67
CA VAL A 61 11.56 -9.26 1.18
C VAL A 61 11.82 -9.38 2.68
N MET A 62 10.84 -9.91 3.42
CA MET A 62 10.96 -10.11 4.87
C MET A 62 12.10 -11.08 5.20
N SER A 63 12.18 -12.22 4.49
CA SER A 63 13.23 -13.22 4.66
C SER A 63 14.63 -12.65 4.37
N ARG A 64 14.79 -11.92 3.26
CA ARG A 64 16.04 -11.24 2.92
C ARG A 64 16.46 -10.23 3.98
N THR A 65 15.51 -9.44 4.48
CA THR A 65 15.76 -8.45 5.54
C THR A 65 16.22 -9.14 6.82
N MET A 66 15.53 -10.19 7.26
CA MET A 66 15.97 -10.97 8.44
C MET A 66 17.37 -11.55 8.27
N GLY A 67 17.71 -12.09 7.09
CA GLY A 67 19.05 -12.61 6.79
C GLY A 67 20.16 -11.55 6.72
N SER A 68 19.81 -10.26 6.57
CA SER A 68 20.78 -9.16 6.63
C SER A 68 21.13 -8.74 8.07
N ILE A 69 20.20 -8.94 9.02
CA ILE A 69 20.39 -8.59 10.44
C ILE A 69 21.13 -9.70 11.19
N SER A 70 21.03 -10.95 10.73
CA SER A 70 21.70 -12.10 11.34
C SER A 70 23.19 -12.25 10.97
N ARG A 71 23.77 -11.28 10.26
CA ARG A 71 25.19 -11.24 9.88
C ARG A 71 25.92 -10.16 10.67
#